data_AF-A0A6M0K4Q3-F1
#
_entry.id   AF-A0A6M0K4Q3-F1
#
_cell.length_a   1.000
_cell.length_b   1.000
_cell.length_c   1.000
_cell.angle_alpha   90.00
_cell.angle_beta   90.00
_cell.angle_gamma   90.00
#
_symmetry.space_group_name_H-M   'P 1'
#
loop_
_entity.id
_entity.type
_entity.pdbx_description
1 polymer ?
#
loop_
_entity_poly.entity_id
_entity_poly.type
_entity_poly.pdbx_seq_one_letter_code
_entity_poly.pdbx_strand_id
1 'polypeptide(L)' 'MQVEIRAIGNSAGVILPKEALALLHAKKGDKLYLTETPEGFLLSPYSPETARQLETADLIMREDRDVLRELAK' A
#
# COMPACT_ATOMS: atom_id res chain seq x y z
N MET A 1 0.98 0.86 14.35
CA MET A 1 1.65 -0.46 14.30
C MET A 1 2.87 -0.31 13.41
N GLN A 2 4.03 -0.86 13.79
CA GLN A 2 5.24 -0.80 12.99
C GLN A 2 5.45 -2.15 12.29
N VAL A 3 5.78 -2.11 11.01
CA VAL A 3 6.22 -3.27 10.24
C VAL A 3 7.67 -3.06 9.84
N GLU A 4 8.44 -4.14 9.77
CA GLU A 4 9.83 -4.11 9.35
C GLU A 4 9.96 -4.66 7.93
N ILE A 5 10.80 -4.01 7.13
CA ILE A 5 11.18 -4.51 5.81
C ILE A 5 12.30 -5.54 6.01
N ARG A 6 12.10 -6.74 5.49
CA ARG A 6 13.09 -7.83 5.50
C ARG A 6 13.48 -8.18 4.08
N ALA A 7 14.74 -8.54 3.88
CA ALA A 7 15.21 -9.07 2.60
C ALA A 7 14.63 -10.47 2.38
N ILE A 8 14.04 -10.68 1.21
CA ILE A 8 13.53 -11.96 0.71
C ILE A 8 14.21 -12.22 -0.63
N GLY A 9 15.36 -12.91 -0.60
CA GLY A 9 16.16 -13.13 -1.80
C GLY A 9 16.68 -11.82 -2.40
N ASN A 10 16.32 -11.54 -3.65
CA ASN A 10 16.66 -10.29 -4.35
C ASN A 10 15.55 -9.22 -4.22
N SER A 11 14.60 -9.41 -3.30
CA SER A 11 13.47 -8.51 -3.09
C SER A 11 13.36 -8.10 -1.62
N ALA A 12 12.60 -7.06 -1.36
CA ALA A 12 12.24 -6.63 -0.01
C ALA A 12 10.78 -7.01 0.26
N GLY A 13 10.49 -7.50 1.46
CA GLY A 13 9.13 -7.83 1.89
C GLY A 13 8.83 -7.23 3.25
N VAL A 14 7.55 -6.94 3.50
CA VAL A 14 7.07 -6.53 4.83
C VAL A 14 6.39 -7.70 5.52
N ILE A 15 6.65 -7.86 6.81
CA ILE A 15 5.95 -8.86 7.62
C ILE A 15 4.71 -8.20 8.23
N LEU A 16 3.53 -8.65 7.78
CA LEU A 16 2.26 -8.21 8.36
C LEU A 16 1.96 -9.01 9.62
N PRO A 17 1.71 -8.34 10.77
CA PRO A 17 1.29 -9.02 11.99
C PRO A 17 -0.10 -9.61 11.82
N LYS A 18 -0.47 -10.58 12.67
CA LYS A 18 -1.73 -11.34 12.56
C LYS A 18 -2.95 -10.43 12.61
N GLU A 19 -2.89 -9.37 13.40
CA GLU A 19 -3.96 -8.39 13.57
C GLU A 19 -4.21 -7.62 12.26
N ALA A 20 -3.15 -7.24 11.53
CA ALA A 20 -3.27 -6.58 10.24
C ALA A 20 -3.85 -7.52 9.17
N LEU A 21 -3.42 -8.79 9.16
CA LEU A 21 -3.99 -9.81 8.28
C LEU A 21 -5.47 -10.05 8.56
N ALA A 22 -5.89 -10.06 9.83
CA ALA A 22 -7.28 -10.21 10.22
C ALA A 22 -8.15 -9.04 9.75
N LEU A 23 -7.66 -7.81 9.88
CA LEU A 23 -8.33 -6.60 9.38
C LEU A 23 -8.49 -6.61 7.85
N LEU A 24 -7.48 -7.11 7.14
CA LEU A 24 -7.51 -7.26 5.68
C LEU A 24 -8.26 -8.51 5.23
N HIS A 25 -8.75 -9.34 6.16
CA HIS A 25 -9.34 -10.65 5.89
C HIS A 25 -8.45 -11.53 4.98
N ALA A 26 -7.13 -11.38 5.11
CA ALA A 26 -6.14 -11.99 4.25
C ALA A 26 -5.42 -13.15 4.95
N LYS A 27 -5.12 -14.21 4.20
CA LYS A 27 -4.35 -15.37 4.67
C LYS A 27 -3.10 -15.59 3.82
N LYS A 28 -2.20 -16.43 4.32
CA LYS A 28 -1.00 -16.83 3.59
C LYS A 28 -1.39 -17.39 2.22
N GLY A 29 -0.82 -16.82 1.15
CA GLY A 29 -1.09 -17.20 -0.24
C GLY A 29 -2.09 -16.27 -0.95
N ASP A 30 -2.81 -15.42 -0.21
CA ASP A 30 -3.63 -14.38 -0.83
C ASP A 30 -2.75 -13.27 -1.43
N LYS A 31 -3.26 -12.65 -2.50
CA LYS A 31 -2.64 -11.48 -3.11
C LYS A 31 -3.30 -10.23 -2.56
N LEU A 32 -2.47 -9.28 -2.17
CA LEU A 32 -2.91 -7.94 -1.77
C LEU A 32 -2.46 -6.95 -2.85
N TYR A 33 -3.27 -5.92 -3.04
CA TYR A 33 -3.03 -4.83 -3.97
C TYR A 33 -2.46 -3.66 -3.20
N LEU A 34 -1.37 -3.12 -3.71
CA LEU A 34 -0.76 -1.90 -3.21
C LEU A 34 -1.13 -0.77 -4.17
N THR A 35 -1.78 0.27 -3.65
CA THR A 35 -2.18 1.45 -4.42
C THR A 35 -1.46 2.65 -3.84
N GLU A 36 -0.79 3.43 -4.69
CA GLU A 36 -0.18 4.69 -4.29
C GLU A 36 -1.28 5.69 -3.90
N THR A 37 -1.07 6.45 -2.83
CA THR A 37 -1.89 7.61 -2.41
C THR A 37 -0.96 8.78 -2.09
N PRO A 38 -1.45 10.03 -2.01
CA PRO A 38 -0.62 11.18 -1.63
C PRO A 38 0.10 10.99 -0.27
N GLU A 39 -0.49 10.24 0.65
CA GLU A 39 0.03 9.96 1.99
C GLU A 39 0.96 8.73 2.03
N GLY A 40 1.09 7.98 0.92
CA GLY A 40 1.96 6.81 0.83
C GLY A 40 1.35 5.67 0.03
N PHE A 41 1.19 4.49 0.65
CA PHE A 41 0.63 3.31 0.01
C PHE A 41 -0.52 2.73 0.81
N LEU A 42 -1.63 2.46 0.13
CA LEU A 42 -2.77 1.72 0.65
C LEU A 42 -2.64 0.25 0.28
N LEU A 43 -2.78 -0.63 1.27
CA LEU A 43 -2.80 -2.08 1.07
C LEU A 43 -4.24 -2.60 1.19
N SER A 44 -4.74 -3.26 0.15
CA SER A 44 -6.12 -3.73 0.08
C SER A 44 -6.21 -5.16 -0.45
N PRO A 45 -7.13 -6.00 0.05
CA PRO A 45 -7.42 -7.31 -0.56
C PRO A 45 -8.23 -7.20 -1.86
N TYR A 46 -8.81 -6.03 -2.17
CA TYR A 46 -9.65 -5.82 -3.34
C TYR A 46 -8.83 -5.30 -4.53
N SER A 47 -9.05 -5.90 -5.71
CA SER A 47 -8.45 -5.44 -6.96
C SER A 47 -8.91 -4.01 -7.30
N PRO A 48 -8.00 -3.09 -7.68
CA PRO A 48 -8.38 -1.74 -8.10
C PRO A 48 -9.30 -1.74 -9.33
N GLU A 49 -9.35 -2.83 -10.11
CA GLU A 49 -10.32 -2.95 -11.21
C GLU A 49 -11.77 -3.06 -10.75
N THR A 50 -12.00 -3.57 -9.52
CA THR A 50 -13.32 -3.62 -8.88
C THR A 50 -13.70 -2.27 -8.27
N ALA A 51 -12.73 -1.37 -8.07
CA ALA A 51 -12.89 -0.04 -7.50
C ALA A 51 -13.15 1.06 -8.55
N ARG A 52 -13.62 0.71 -9.76
CA ARG A 52 -14.13 1.69 -10.75
C ARG A 52 -15.36 2.49 -10.27
N GLN A 53 -15.79 2.31 -9.01
CA GLN A 53 -16.78 3.14 -8.29
C GLN A 53 -16.16 4.12 -7.28
N LEU A 54 -14.83 4.13 -7.08
CA LEU A 54 -14.11 5.18 -6.35
C LEU A 54 -13.55 6.20 -7.35
N GLU A 55 -14.45 6.82 -8.09
CA GLU A 55 -14.27 7.77 -9.21
C GLU A 55 -13.56 9.10 -8.83
N THR A 56 -12.71 9.11 -7.80
CA THR A 56 -12.15 10.35 -7.20
C THR A 56 -10.64 10.29 -6.92
N ALA A 57 -9.97 9.14 -7.09
CA ALA A 57 -8.53 9.05 -6.83
C ALA A 57 -7.66 9.63 -7.96
N ASP A 58 -8.20 9.74 -9.20
CA ASP A 58 -7.44 10.16 -10.39
C ASP A 58 -7.09 11.66 -10.46
N LEU A 59 -7.63 12.49 -9.57
CA LEU A 59 -7.40 13.95 -9.61
C LEU A 59 -6.34 14.46 -8.62
N ILE A 60 -5.97 13.69 -7.60
CA ILE A 60 -5.07 14.19 -6.52
C ILE A 60 -3.60 13.79 -6.75
N MET A 61 -3.34 12.68 -7.44
CA MET A 61 -1.99 12.12 -7.55
C MET A 61 -1.05 12.87 -8.52
N ARG A 62 -1.47 14.00 -9.08
CA ARG A 62 -0.63 14.85 -9.95
C ARG A 62 -0.10 16.12 -9.28
N GLU A 63 -0.50 16.49 -8.06
CA GLU A 63 -0.04 17.74 -7.44
C GLU A 63 1.13 17.59 -6.45
N ASP A 64 1.32 16.47 -5.77
CA ASP A 64 2.29 16.41 -4.66
C ASP A 64 3.64 15.73 -4.97
N ARG A 65 4.11 15.81 -6.23
CA ARG A 65 5.44 15.31 -6.59
C ARG A 65 6.59 16.14 -6.01
N ASP A 66 6.30 17.34 -5.48
CA ASP A 66 7.32 18.29 -5.06
C ASP A 66 7.58 18.31 -3.54
N VAL A 67 6.67 17.81 -2.70
CA VAL A 67 6.78 17.92 -1.23
C VAL A 67 7.57 16.76 -0.60
N LEU A 68 7.44 15.54 -1.14
CA LEU A 68 8.13 14.35 -0.61
C LEU A 68 9.66 14.37 -0.83
N ARG A 69 10.18 15.36 -1.56
CA ARG A 69 11.62 15.53 -1.83
C ARG A 69 12.35 16.34 -0.74
N GLU A 70 11.64 17.04 0.14
CA GLU A 70 12.23 17.90 1.19
C GLU A 70 12.34 17.21 2.57
N LEU A 71 11.69 16.07 2.80
CA LEU A 71 11.76 15.34 4.08
C LEU A 71 12.79 14.20 4.10
N ALA A 72 13.59 14.06 3.04
CA ALA A 72 14.69 13.10 2.95
C ALA A 72 16.08 13.74 3.13
N LYS A 73 16.16 14.85 3.89
CA LYS A 73 17.40 15.43 4.41
C LYS A 73 17.57 15.14 5.89
#